data_AF-A0A2U1IP04-F1
#
_entry.id   AF-A0A2U1IP04-F1
#
_cell.length_a   1.000
_cell.length_b   1.000
_cell.length_c   1.000
_cell.angle_alpha   90.00
_cell.angle_beta   90.00
_cell.angle_gamma   90.00
#
_symmetry.space_group_name_H-M   'P 1'
#
loop_
_entity.id
_entity.type
_entity.pdbx_description
1 polymer ?
#
loop_
_entity_poly.entity_id
_entity_poly.type
_entity_poly.pdbx_seq_one_letter_code
_entity_poly.pdbx_strand_id
1 'polypeptide(L)'
;MLLGPFFPARWIAGFPDRGLMADDVLPHMPGQTLLAKKAPEWSTGVQKSVSGRRRTTAYYSAPLWTFQMNYNAIRKRPGLDEWSRILNFFNDRKGQFGEFLFFDRTDHQVNKHRFGTGDGITRTFQLSRAIGNWVEPIYGVVNIERLSVAGVPAAGFTVDALGQITFTHAPASGAPLEWTGGFFFRCAYDSDALDSAQPFGKIWEMKNISFTSIKP
;
A
#
# COMPACT_ATOMS: atom_id res chain seq x y z
N MET A 1 23.63 -12.65 2.70
CA MET A 1 22.67 -12.69 1.58
C MET A 1 22.12 -11.29 1.44
N LEU A 2 22.54 -10.53 0.43
CA LEU A 2 22.15 -9.12 0.27
C LEU A 2 20.67 -9.04 -0.16
N LEU A 3 19.82 -8.55 0.73
CA LEU A 3 18.41 -8.27 0.46
C LEU A 3 18.29 -6.84 -0.12
N GLY A 4 18.00 -6.74 -1.41
CA GLY A 4 17.52 -5.53 -2.08
C GLY A 4 18.57 -4.42 -2.31
N PRO A 5 18.35 -3.52 -3.28
CA PRO A 5 19.21 -2.38 -3.51
C PRO A 5 19.14 -1.41 -2.33
N PHE A 6 20.31 -0.94 -1.90
CA PHE A 6 20.50 0.10 -0.90
C PHE A 6 19.84 1.42 -1.36
N PHE A 7 18.92 1.97 -0.57
CA PHE A 7 18.30 3.26 -0.84
C PHE A 7 18.85 4.33 0.13
N PRO A 8 19.45 5.44 -0.35
CA PRO A 8 19.93 6.54 0.49
C PRO A 8 18.77 7.37 1.08
N ALA A 9 19.08 8.23 2.06
CA ALA A 9 18.08 9.02 2.79
C ALA A 9 17.31 10.04 1.91
N ARG A 10 16.06 9.67 1.55
CA ARG A 10 14.79 10.42 1.59
C ARG A 10 14.80 11.97 1.63
N TRP A 11 15.00 12.62 0.48
CA TRP A 11 14.18 13.78 0.04
C TRP A 11 14.43 14.18 -1.42
N ILE A 12 15.50 13.69 -2.08
CA ILE A 12 15.76 13.95 -3.52
C ILE A 12 16.11 12.70 -4.36
N ALA A 13 16.44 11.54 -3.78
CA ALA A 13 16.87 10.37 -4.57
C ALA A 13 15.75 9.34 -4.76
N GLY A 14 15.29 9.19 -6.01
CA GLY A 14 14.58 8.02 -6.54
C GLY A 14 13.36 7.57 -5.75
N PHE A 15 12.19 8.16 -6.04
CA PHE A 15 10.93 7.53 -5.63
C PHE A 15 10.91 6.07 -6.14
N PRO A 16 10.49 5.08 -5.33
CA PRO A 16 10.63 3.67 -5.67
C PRO A 16 9.79 3.26 -6.89
N ASP A 17 8.76 4.05 -7.23
CA ASP A 17 7.97 3.99 -8.48
C ASP A 17 8.74 4.42 -9.75
N ARG A 18 9.90 5.09 -9.61
CA ARG A 18 10.67 5.70 -10.70
C ARG A 18 11.95 4.96 -11.09
N GLY A 19 12.46 4.05 -10.26
CA GLY A 19 13.80 3.47 -10.44
C GLY A 19 13.85 1.96 -10.57
N LEU A 20 12.86 1.25 -10.05
CA LEU A 20 12.71 -0.19 -10.20
C LEU A 20 11.30 -0.44 -10.71
N MET A 21 11.20 -0.88 -11.96
CA MET A 21 10.00 -1.49 -12.51
C MET A 21 9.75 -2.80 -11.76
N ALA A 22 9.33 -2.73 -10.51
CA ALA A 22 8.77 -3.90 -9.86
C ALA A 22 7.47 -4.19 -10.59
N ASP A 23 7.39 -5.34 -11.25
CA ASP A 23 6.28 -5.70 -12.14
C ASP A 23 4.92 -5.49 -11.47
N ASP A 24 4.85 -5.68 -10.15
CA ASP A 24 3.64 -5.56 -9.33
C ASP A 24 3.35 -4.16 -8.78
N VAL A 25 4.13 -3.12 -9.11
CA VAL A 25 3.91 -1.75 -8.62
C VAL A 25 3.29 -0.87 -9.71
N LEU A 26 2.20 -0.17 -9.37
CA LEU A 26 1.52 0.74 -10.29
C LEU A 26 2.51 1.78 -10.83
N PRO A 27 2.69 1.87 -12.16
CA PRO A 27 3.72 2.70 -12.74
C PRO A 27 3.45 4.19 -12.56
N HIS A 28 4.48 4.94 -12.17
CA HIS A 28 4.45 6.38 -12.23
C HIS A 28 4.82 6.90 -13.61
N MET A 29 4.07 7.91 -14.06
CA MET A 29 4.27 8.57 -15.35
C MET A 29 4.18 10.10 -15.20
N PRO A 30 4.99 10.86 -15.97
CA PRO A 30 4.97 12.32 -16.00
C PRO A 30 3.69 12.82 -16.69
N GLY A 31 2.63 12.92 -15.88
CA GLY A 31 1.26 13.16 -16.34
C GLY A 31 0.21 12.69 -15.34
N GLN A 32 0.63 11.85 -14.38
CA GLN A 32 -0.16 11.51 -13.20
C GLN A 32 -0.38 12.76 -12.35
N THR A 33 -1.64 13.10 -12.10
CA THR A 33 -2.00 14.16 -11.16
C THR A 33 -1.79 13.70 -9.72
N LEU A 34 -1.91 14.62 -8.76
CA LEU A 34 -2.18 14.22 -7.37
C LEU A 34 -3.41 13.30 -7.31
N LEU A 35 -3.53 12.53 -6.23
CA LEU A 35 -4.71 11.71 -5.97
C LEU A 35 -5.96 12.60 -6.04
N ALA A 36 -6.91 12.21 -6.90
CA ALA A 36 -8.21 12.86 -6.97
C ALA A 36 -9.09 12.47 -5.77
N LYS A 37 -8.88 11.26 -5.22
CA LYS A 37 -9.56 10.76 -4.02
C LYS A 37 -8.66 9.81 -3.24
N LYS A 38 -8.74 9.90 -1.91
CA LYS A 38 -8.29 8.89 -0.95
C LYS A 38 -9.29 8.88 0.19
N ALA A 39 -9.98 7.76 0.39
CA ALA A 39 -11.04 7.67 1.40
C ALA A 39 -11.04 6.30 2.10
N PRO A 40 -11.21 6.26 3.44
CA PRO A 40 -11.43 5.02 4.15
C PRO A 40 -12.89 4.57 4.01
N GLU A 41 -13.08 3.26 3.81
CA GLU A 41 -14.38 2.60 3.68
C GLU A 41 -14.56 1.54 4.77
N TRP A 42 -15.68 1.64 5.48
CA TRP A 42 -16.08 0.70 6.53
C TRP A 42 -17.33 -0.05 6.11
N SER A 43 -17.29 -1.38 6.25
CA SER A 43 -18.48 -2.20 6.13
C SER A 43 -19.14 -2.37 7.50
N THR A 44 -20.37 -1.87 7.65
CA THR A 44 -21.13 -1.96 8.89
C THR A 44 -22.57 -2.39 8.63
N GLY A 45 -23.07 -3.32 9.45
CA GLY A 45 -24.47 -3.74 9.46
C GLY A 45 -25.24 -2.93 10.49
N VAL A 46 -26.31 -2.26 10.08
CA VAL A 46 -27.18 -1.49 10.97
C VAL A 46 -28.58 -2.10 10.94
N GLN A 47 -29.02 -2.65 12.06
CA GLN A 47 -30.36 -3.22 12.23
C GLN A 47 -31.17 -2.36 13.19
N LYS A 48 -32.39 -1.99 12.80
CA LYS A 48 -33.35 -1.27 13.65
C LYS A 48 -34.48 -2.20 14.02
N SER A 49 -34.72 -2.34 15.32
CA SER A 49 -35.87 -3.10 15.84
C SER A 49 -37.16 -2.27 15.75
N VAL A 50 -38.30 -2.95 15.85
CA VAL A 50 -39.64 -2.31 15.89
C VAL A 50 -39.80 -1.35 17.08
N SER A 51 -39.03 -1.52 18.15
CA SER A 51 -39.00 -0.59 19.30
C SER A 51 -38.14 0.65 19.07
N GLY A 52 -37.54 0.80 17.87
CA GLY A 52 -36.65 1.90 17.52
C GLY A 52 -35.20 1.73 17.99
N ARG A 53 -34.87 0.66 18.75
CA ARG A 53 -33.48 0.39 19.17
C ARG A 53 -32.63 -0.02 17.97
N ARG A 54 -31.42 0.54 17.90
CA ARG A 54 -30.42 0.30 16.85
C ARG A 54 -29.35 -0.67 17.35
N ARG A 55 -29.10 -1.74 16.60
CA ARG A 55 -27.95 -2.63 16.77
C ARG A 55 -27.00 -2.43 15.59
N THR A 56 -25.71 -2.32 15.88
CA THR A 56 -24.67 -2.12 14.87
C THR A 56 -23.58 -3.17 14.99
N THR A 57 -23.11 -3.66 13.84
CA THR A 57 -21.98 -4.60 13.75
C THR A 57 -20.98 -4.04 12.75
N ALA A 58 -19.72 -3.89 13.15
CA ALA A 58 -18.63 -3.58 12.22
C ALA A 58 -18.10 -4.90 11.64
N TYR A 59 -18.13 -5.04 10.32
CA TYR A 59 -17.67 -6.25 9.63
C TYR A 59 -16.17 -6.23 9.35
N TYR A 60 -15.61 -5.04 9.15
CA TYR A 60 -14.17 -4.88 8.95
C TYR A 60 -13.48 -4.56 10.27
N SER A 61 -12.26 -5.06 10.44
CA SER A 61 -11.36 -4.71 11.56
C SER A 61 -10.54 -3.45 11.28
N ALA A 62 -10.26 -3.17 10.01
CA ALA A 62 -9.59 -1.97 9.50
C ALA A 62 -10.32 -1.48 8.23
N PRO A 63 -10.26 -0.20 7.87
CA PRO A 63 -10.94 0.28 6.66
C PRO A 63 -10.28 -0.31 5.39
N LEU A 64 -11.03 -0.31 4.28
CA LEU A 64 -10.43 -0.36 2.96
C LEU A 64 -10.15 1.08 2.50
N TRP A 65 -9.11 1.29 1.72
CA TRP A 65 -8.77 2.59 1.16
C TRP A 65 -9.12 2.62 -0.32
N THR A 66 -10.08 3.46 -0.70
CA THR A 66 -10.39 3.72 -2.10
C THR A 66 -9.55 4.88 -2.60
N PHE A 67 -8.91 4.69 -3.74
CA PHE A 67 -8.09 5.68 -4.41
C PHE A 67 -8.69 6.01 -5.78
N GLN A 68 -8.56 7.26 -6.18
CA GLN A 68 -8.89 7.69 -7.54
C GLN A 68 -7.77 8.58 -8.06
N MET A 69 -7.36 8.35 -9.30
CA MET A 69 -6.33 9.15 -9.97
C MET A 69 -6.69 9.45 -11.42
N ASN A 70 -6.06 10.50 -11.93
CA ASN A 70 -6.15 10.90 -13.31
C ASN A 70 -4.74 10.97 -13.91
N TYR A 71 -4.64 10.60 -15.17
CA TYR A 71 -3.48 10.88 -16.00
C TYR A 71 -3.93 11.84 -17.09
N ASN A 72 -3.53 13.11 -16.99
CA ASN A 72 -3.98 14.15 -17.91
C ASN A 72 -3.16 14.19 -19.22
N ALA A 73 -1.95 13.66 -19.20
CA ALA A 73 -1.07 13.63 -20.36
C ALA A 73 -0.18 12.39 -20.31
N ILE A 74 -0.50 11.40 -21.12
CA ILE A 74 0.25 10.17 -21.30
C ILE A 74 0.82 10.17 -22.71
N ARG A 75 2.13 9.99 -22.86
CA ARG A 75 2.79 10.05 -24.16
C ARG A 75 2.77 8.69 -24.85
N LYS A 76 2.49 8.69 -26.16
CA LYS A 76 2.60 7.53 -27.05
C LYS A 76 3.51 7.87 -28.22
N ARG A 77 4.83 7.75 -28.02
CA ARG A 77 5.84 8.00 -29.07
C ARG A 77 7.10 7.14 -28.85
N PRO A 78 7.92 6.91 -29.89
CA PRO A 78 9.17 6.17 -29.75
C PRO A 78 10.04 6.74 -28.61
N GLY A 79 10.55 5.85 -27.76
CA GLY A 79 11.35 6.18 -26.57
C GLY A 79 10.56 6.65 -25.34
N LEU A 80 9.28 7.00 -25.48
CA LEU A 80 8.40 7.47 -24.40
C LEU A 80 6.98 6.95 -24.65
N ASP A 81 6.80 5.63 -24.50
CA ASP A 81 5.51 4.96 -24.65
C ASP A 81 4.90 4.59 -23.30
N GLU A 82 4.38 5.62 -22.64
CA GLU A 82 3.73 5.53 -21.33
C GLU A 82 2.33 4.94 -21.45
N TRP A 83 1.66 5.16 -22.58
CA TRP A 83 0.32 4.64 -22.85
C TRP A 83 0.32 3.11 -22.91
N SER A 84 1.25 2.53 -23.67
CA SER A 84 1.35 1.07 -23.75
C SER A 84 1.76 0.48 -22.40
N ARG A 85 2.58 1.19 -21.61
CA ARG A 85 3.00 0.74 -20.27
C ARG A 85 1.82 0.60 -19.31
N ILE A 86 0.91 1.58 -19.24
CA ILE A 86 -0.26 1.48 -18.35
C ILE A 86 -1.26 0.42 -18.81
N LEU A 87 -1.45 0.28 -20.12
CA LEU A 87 -2.33 -0.76 -20.65
C LEU A 87 -1.78 -2.16 -20.46
N ASN A 88 -0.48 -2.37 -20.64
CA ASN A 88 0.16 -3.64 -20.34
C ASN A 88 -0.02 -3.99 -18.87
N PHE A 89 0.23 -3.03 -17.97
CA PHE A 89 0.00 -3.23 -16.55
C PHE A 89 -1.46 -3.60 -16.25
N PHE A 90 -2.44 -2.90 -16.81
CA PHE A 90 -3.85 -3.25 -16.62
C PHE A 90 -4.19 -4.65 -17.15
N ASN A 91 -3.70 -5.01 -18.33
CA ASN A 91 -3.95 -6.30 -18.97
C ASN A 91 -3.27 -7.46 -18.24
N ASP A 92 -2.07 -7.26 -17.70
CA ASP A 92 -1.36 -8.26 -16.90
C ASP A 92 -2.11 -8.58 -15.59
N ARG A 93 -2.95 -7.67 -15.11
CA ARG A 93 -3.82 -7.86 -13.93
C ARG A 93 -5.23 -8.28 -14.33
N LYS A 94 -5.58 -8.30 -15.62
CA LYS A 94 -6.89 -8.72 -16.12
C LYS A 94 -8.06 -7.98 -15.44
N GLY A 95 -7.95 -6.66 -15.32
CA GLY A 95 -9.01 -5.84 -14.70
C GLY A 95 -9.06 -6.00 -13.19
N GLN A 96 -10.24 -6.31 -12.64
CA GLN A 96 -10.46 -6.45 -11.19
C GLN A 96 -9.80 -7.70 -10.59
N PHE A 97 -9.37 -8.66 -11.41
CA PHE A 97 -8.86 -9.95 -10.94
C PHE A 97 -7.51 -9.84 -10.22
N GLY A 98 -6.56 -9.13 -10.83
CA GLY A 98 -5.19 -9.05 -10.37
C GLY A 98 -4.98 -7.95 -9.34
N GLU A 99 -4.15 -8.28 -8.35
CA GLU A 99 -3.69 -7.31 -7.36
C GLU A 99 -2.41 -6.60 -7.80
N PHE A 100 -2.16 -5.44 -7.21
CA PHE A 100 -0.94 -4.70 -7.38
C PHE A 100 -0.64 -3.81 -6.17
N LEU A 101 0.58 -3.31 -6.10
CA LEU A 101 1.03 -2.37 -5.08
C LEU A 101 0.93 -0.94 -5.60
N PHE A 102 0.33 -0.08 -4.80
CA PHE A 102 0.19 1.35 -5.05
C PHE A 102 1.05 2.17 -4.08
N PHE A 103 1.93 3.00 -4.65
CA PHE A 103 2.75 3.95 -3.91
C PHE A 103 2.04 5.29 -3.73
N ASP A 104 1.55 5.57 -2.53
CA ASP A 104 1.02 6.89 -2.16
C ASP A 104 2.14 7.79 -1.63
N ARG A 105 2.52 8.80 -2.42
CA ARG A 105 3.58 9.76 -2.05
C ARG A 105 3.32 10.52 -0.76
N THR A 106 2.06 10.68 -0.36
CA THR A 106 1.70 11.39 0.86
C THR A 106 1.69 10.49 2.09
N ASP A 107 1.61 9.18 1.89
CA ASP A 107 1.39 8.20 2.96
C ASP A 107 2.02 6.85 2.60
N HIS A 108 3.32 6.76 2.80
CA HIS A 108 4.11 5.57 2.47
C HIS A 108 5.22 5.26 3.48
N GLN A 109 5.33 6.05 4.55
CA GLN A 109 6.40 5.91 5.54
C GLN A 109 5.80 5.70 6.92
N VAL A 110 6.46 4.84 7.68
CA VAL A 110 6.20 4.66 9.10
C VAL A 110 7.47 5.06 9.85
N ASN A 111 7.31 5.90 10.87
CA ASN A 111 8.43 6.35 11.70
C ASN A 111 8.20 5.96 13.16
N LYS A 112 9.02 5.04 13.66
CA LYS A 112 9.06 4.58 15.05
C LYS A 112 7.66 4.23 15.58
N HIS A 113 6.96 3.37 14.86
CA HIS A 113 5.63 2.92 15.26
C HIS A 113 5.72 1.62 16.05
N ARG A 114 5.03 1.56 17.19
CA ARG A 114 4.87 0.33 17.97
C ARG A 114 3.78 -0.53 17.35
N PHE A 115 4.16 -1.64 16.74
CA PHE A 115 3.24 -2.57 16.10
C PHE A 115 2.84 -3.74 16.99
N GLY A 116 3.55 -3.96 18.10
CA GLY A 116 3.26 -5.07 19.00
C GLY A 116 4.00 -4.98 20.34
N THR A 117 3.76 -6.01 21.15
CA THR A 117 4.46 -6.23 22.43
C THR A 117 4.78 -7.72 22.53
N GLY A 118 6.01 -8.04 22.89
CA GLY A 118 6.40 -9.41 23.19
C GLY A 118 5.65 -9.98 24.39
N ASP A 119 5.38 -11.27 24.35
CA ASP A 119 4.78 -12.08 25.42
C ASP A 119 5.69 -13.24 25.86
N GLY A 120 6.86 -13.39 25.23
CA GLY A 120 7.80 -14.49 25.45
C GLY A 120 7.46 -15.80 24.72
N ILE A 121 6.36 -15.85 23.95
CA ILE A 121 5.85 -17.07 23.31
C ILE A 121 5.62 -16.84 21.80
N THR A 122 4.89 -15.79 21.46
CA THR A 122 4.53 -15.42 20.09
C THR A 122 5.74 -14.94 19.32
N ARG A 123 5.93 -15.49 18.11
CA ARG A 123 7.06 -15.13 17.22
C ARG A 123 6.63 -14.34 16.00
N THR A 124 5.35 -14.39 15.66
CA THR A 124 4.77 -13.81 14.44
C THR A 124 3.93 -12.59 14.79
N PHE A 125 4.21 -11.46 14.15
CA PHE A 125 3.51 -10.21 14.40
C PHE A 125 3.20 -9.51 13.07
N GLN A 126 1.98 -8.99 12.93
CA GLN A 126 1.60 -8.20 11.77
C GLN A 126 2.13 -6.77 11.90
N LEU A 127 2.82 -6.27 10.88
CA LEU A 127 3.17 -4.85 10.80
C LEU A 127 1.92 -3.98 10.67
N SER A 128 1.97 -2.84 11.35
CA SER A 128 0.91 -1.85 11.34
C SER A 128 1.48 -0.44 11.20
N ARG A 129 0.60 0.50 10.89
CA ARG A 129 0.88 1.94 10.90
C ARG A 129 -0.17 2.66 11.73
N ALA A 130 0.17 3.86 12.15
CA ALA A 130 -0.76 4.78 12.79
C ALA A 130 -1.15 5.94 11.87
N ILE A 131 -2.43 6.31 11.92
CA ILE A 131 -2.94 7.60 11.43
C ILE A 131 -3.51 8.32 12.64
N GLY A 132 -2.75 9.28 13.18
CA GLY A 132 -3.05 9.84 14.50
C GLY A 132 -3.07 8.73 15.56
N ASN A 133 -4.21 8.54 16.21
CA ASN A 133 -4.40 7.48 17.21
C ASN A 133 -4.97 6.17 16.65
N TRP A 134 -5.39 6.17 15.38
CA TRP A 134 -5.94 4.98 14.73
C TRP A 134 -4.80 4.09 14.22
N VAL A 135 -4.90 2.78 14.43
CA VAL A 135 -3.87 1.82 13.97
C VAL A 135 -4.50 0.84 12.99
N GLU A 136 -3.79 0.55 11.91
CA GLU A 136 -4.22 -0.42 10.90
C GLU A 136 -3.06 -1.30 10.42
N PRO A 137 -3.33 -2.54 10.00
CA PRO A 137 -2.31 -3.44 9.44
C PRO A 137 -1.80 -2.95 8.08
N ILE A 138 -0.57 -3.33 7.73
CA ILE A 138 0.04 -3.09 6.42
C ILE A 138 0.23 -4.42 5.70
N TYR A 139 -0.17 -4.48 4.42
CA TYR A 139 -0.09 -5.68 3.58
C TYR A 139 0.84 -5.55 2.36
N GLY A 140 1.70 -4.54 2.35
CA GLY A 140 2.63 -4.25 1.24
C GLY A 140 3.92 -3.61 1.76
N VAL A 141 4.72 -4.37 2.50
CA VAL A 141 5.98 -3.85 3.07
C VAL A 141 7.05 -3.77 2.00
N VAL A 142 7.69 -2.61 1.87
CA VAL A 142 8.71 -2.35 0.84
C VAL A 142 10.09 -2.52 1.44
N ASN A 143 10.32 -1.87 2.59
CA ASN A 143 11.58 -1.93 3.30
C ASN A 143 11.38 -1.72 4.80
N ILE A 144 12.27 -2.31 5.57
CA ILE A 144 12.41 -2.03 6.99
C ILE A 144 13.75 -1.34 7.18
N GLU A 145 13.69 -0.04 7.48
CA GLU A 145 14.89 0.74 7.79
C GLU A 145 15.41 0.44 9.19
N ARG A 146 14.48 0.25 10.14
CA ARG A 146 14.81 -0.09 11.52
C ARG A 146 13.69 -0.94 12.12
N LEU A 147 14.08 -2.03 12.76
CA LEU A 147 13.23 -2.79 13.67
C LEU A 147 13.91 -2.80 15.04
N SER A 148 13.17 -2.56 16.12
CA SER A 148 13.71 -2.63 17.47
C SER A 148 12.79 -3.38 18.43
N VAL A 149 13.42 -4.14 19.33
CA VAL A 149 12.79 -4.86 20.44
C VAL A 149 13.29 -4.19 21.72
N ALA A 150 12.39 -3.64 22.53
CA ALA A 150 12.73 -2.89 23.74
C ALA A 150 13.74 -1.74 23.49
N GLY A 151 13.61 -1.05 22.35
CA GLY A 151 14.48 0.08 21.96
C GLY A 151 15.83 -0.32 21.35
N VAL A 152 16.21 -1.60 21.43
CA VAL A 152 17.45 -2.13 20.85
C VAL A 152 17.18 -2.62 19.42
N PRO A 153 18.03 -2.30 18.42
CA PRO A 153 17.90 -2.85 17.07
C PRO A 153 17.79 -4.37 17.08
N ALA A 154 16.76 -4.91 16.45
CA ALA A 154 16.52 -6.34 16.36
C ALA A 154 17.32 -6.93 15.20
N ALA A 155 17.86 -8.13 15.41
CA ALA A 155 18.41 -8.99 14.37
C ALA A 155 17.68 -10.35 14.42
N GLY A 156 17.81 -11.16 13.37
CA GLY A 156 17.18 -12.48 13.36
C GLY A 156 15.65 -12.43 13.21
N PHE A 157 15.17 -11.72 12.21
CA PHE A 157 13.77 -11.75 11.82
C PHE A 157 13.67 -11.88 10.30
N THR A 158 12.52 -12.36 9.84
CA THR A 158 12.15 -12.40 8.42
C THR A 158 10.81 -11.71 8.25
N VAL A 159 10.57 -11.15 7.07
CA VAL A 159 9.33 -10.44 6.75
C VAL A 159 8.80 -10.97 5.44
N ASP A 160 7.52 -11.34 5.43
CA ASP A 160 6.84 -11.79 4.22
C ASP A 160 6.29 -10.60 3.39
N ALA A 161 5.74 -10.92 2.22
CA ALA A 161 5.16 -9.92 1.32
C ALA A 161 3.88 -9.25 1.87
N LEU A 162 3.25 -9.83 2.90
CA LEU A 162 2.04 -9.33 3.56
C LEU A 162 2.35 -8.57 4.85
N GLY A 163 3.64 -8.35 5.16
CA GLY A 163 4.07 -7.61 6.33
C GLY A 163 4.03 -8.37 7.65
N GLN A 164 3.98 -9.69 7.64
CA GLN A 164 4.19 -10.50 8.85
C GLN A 164 5.67 -10.61 9.16
N ILE A 165 6.05 -10.14 10.35
CA ILE A 165 7.39 -10.33 10.91
C ILE A 165 7.41 -11.62 11.69
N THR A 166 8.37 -12.48 11.38
CA THR A 166 8.67 -13.70 12.14
C THR A 166 10.05 -13.57 12.77
N PHE A 167 10.11 -13.53 14.10
CA PHE A 167 11.35 -13.54 14.87
C PHE A 167 11.89 -14.97 15.06
N THR A 168 13.22 -15.14 15.06
CA THR A 168 13.86 -16.42 15.36
C THR A 168 13.58 -16.88 16.80
N HIS A 169 13.56 -15.92 17.73
CA HIS A 169 13.20 -16.12 19.13
C HIS A 169 12.02 -15.22 19.50
N ALA A 170 11.10 -15.74 20.32
CA ALA A 170 9.97 -14.95 20.78
C ALA A 170 10.48 -13.72 21.57
N PRO A 171 10.04 -12.50 21.24
CA PRO A 171 10.41 -11.32 22.00
C PRO A 171 9.96 -11.46 23.46
N ALA A 172 10.81 -11.02 24.40
CA ALA A 172 10.54 -11.14 25.82
C ALA A 172 9.21 -10.45 26.23
N SER A 173 8.59 -10.95 27.29
CA SER A 173 7.34 -10.39 27.80
C SER A 173 7.49 -8.90 28.15
N GLY A 174 6.57 -8.08 27.64
CA GLY A 174 6.56 -6.63 27.83
C GLY A 174 7.50 -5.86 26.90
N ALA A 175 8.30 -6.52 26.06
CA ALA A 175 9.21 -5.83 25.14
C ALA A 175 8.41 -5.11 24.02
N PRO A 176 8.46 -3.76 23.92
CA PRO A 176 7.81 -3.06 22.82
C PRO A 176 8.51 -3.38 21.51
N LEU A 177 7.71 -3.67 20.48
CA LEU A 177 8.18 -3.93 19.12
C LEU A 177 7.90 -2.69 18.29
N GLU A 178 8.95 -2.02 17.83
CA GLU A 178 8.87 -0.78 17.07
C GLU A 178 9.53 -0.93 15.71
N TRP A 179 8.98 -0.27 14.69
CA TRP A 179 9.56 -0.28 13.36
C TRP A 179 9.51 1.09 12.67
N THR A 180 10.45 1.30 11.76
CA THR A 180 10.53 2.40 10.81
C THR A 180 10.79 1.81 9.44
N GLY A 181 10.06 2.26 8.42
CA GLY A 181 10.16 1.69 7.09
C GLY A 181 9.19 2.31 6.09
N GLY A 182 9.17 1.73 4.90
CA GLY A 182 8.30 2.11 3.80
C GLY A 182 7.28 1.01 3.49
N PHE A 183 6.10 1.43 3.05
CA PHE A 183 5.02 0.53 2.64
C PHE A 183 4.28 1.07 1.41
N PHE A 184 3.64 0.16 0.69
CA PHE A 184 2.67 0.42 -0.37
C PHE A 184 1.31 -0.15 0.02
N PHE A 185 0.26 0.40 -0.59
CA PHE A 185 -1.08 -0.16 -0.48
C PHE A 185 -1.22 -1.32 -1.46
N ARG A 186 -1.65 -2.48 -0.99
CA ARG A 186 -2.05 -3.59 -1.87
C ARG A 186 -3.47 -3.35 -2.34
N CYS A 187 -3.69 -3.27 -3.64
CA CYS A 187 -4.93 -2.83 -4.26
C CYS A 187 -5.35 -3.73 -5.42
N ALA A 188 -6.61 -3.64 -5.81
CA ALA A 188 -7.13 -4.17 -7.06
C ALA A 188 -7.96 -3.10 -7.76
N TYR A 189 -8.07 -3.16 -9.09
CA TYR A 189 -8.92 -2.21 -9.84
C TYR A 189 -10.39 -2.37 -9.45
N ASP A 190 -11.13 -1.28 -9.47
CA ASP A 190 -12.58 -1.29 -9.19
C ASP A 190 -13.40 -1.62 -10.46
N SER A 191 -12.77 -1.75 -11.64
CA SER A 191 -13.41 -1.94 -12.94
C SER A 191 -12.59 -2.87 -13.85
N ASP A 192 -13.28 -3.71 -14.64
CA ASP A 192 -12.69 -4.53 -15.71
C ASP A 192 -12.45 -3.75 -17.01
N ALA A 193 -12.92 -2.50 -17.07
CA ALA A 193 -12.67 -1.58 -18.17
C ALA A 193 -11.74 -0.45 -17.74
N LEU A 194 -10.81 -0.09 -18.61
CA LEU A 194 -9.92 1.06 -18.47
C LEU A 194 -10.13 2.02 -19.66
N ASP A 195 -10.82 3.13 -19.39
CA ASP A 195 -11.12 4.13 -20.41
C ASP A 195 -9.91 5.03 -20.68
N SER A 196 -9.62 5.23 -21.97
CA SER A 196 -8.60 6.18 -22.42
C SER A 196 -9.09 7.00 -23.59
N ALA A 197 -8.77 8.29 -23.59
CA ALA A 197 -9.11 9.22 -24.66
C ALA A 197 -7.83 9.83 -25.25
N GLN A 198 -7.88 10.20 -26.53
CA GLN A 198 -6.75 10.80 -27.24
C GLN A 198 -7.11 12.23 -27.67
N PRO A 199 -7.04 13.21 -26.75
CA PRO A 199 -7.48 14.57 -27.05
C PRO A 199 -6.55 15.29 -28.03
N PHE A 200 -5.26 14.93 -28.06
CA PHE A 200 -4.27 15.63 -28.90
C PHE A 200 -3.21 14.68 -29.45
N GLY A 201 -3.22 14.42 -30.77
CA GLY A 201 -2.10 13.81 -31.48
C GLY A 201 -1.54 12.57 -30.76
N LYS A 202 -0.31 12.65 -30.22
CA LYS A 202 0.37 11.54 -29.51
C LYS A 202 0.19 11.55 -27.98
N ILE A 203 -0.78 12.30 -27.48
CA ILE A 203 -1.07 12.48 -26.06
C ILE A 203 -2.43 11.86 -25.76
N TRP A 204 -2.44 11.01 -24.75
CA TRP A 204 -3.61 10.33 -24.23
C TRP A 204 -3.93 10.87 -22.83
N GLU A 205 -5.19 10.74 -22.43
CA GLU A 205 -5.61 10.95 -21.05
C GLU A 205 -6.41 9.74 -20.57
N MET A 206 -6.33 9.48 -19.27
CA MET A 206 -7.13 8.48 -18.57
C MET A 206 -7.68 9.14 -17.31
N LYS A 207 -9.00 9.18 -17.18
CA LYS A 207 -9.70 9.83 -16.08
C LYS A 207 -10.40 8.78 -15.23
N ASN A 208 -10.53 9.06 -13.94
CA ASN A 208 -11.27 8.25 -12.98
C ASN A 208 -10.75 6.81 -12.84
N ILE A 209 -9.44 6.62 -12.97
CA ILE A 209 -8.85 5.31 -12.63
C ILE A 209 -9.03 5.13 -11.13
N SER A 210 -9.84 4.14 -10.78
CA SER A 210 -10.26 3.83 -9.42
C SER A 210 -9.81 2.43 -9.05
N PHE A 211 -9.35 2.31 -7.81
CA PHE A 211 -8.89 1.05 -7.25
C PHE A 211 -8.98 1.12 -5.73
N THR A 212 -9.25 -0.03 -5.13
CA THR A 212 -9.47 -0.15 -3.68
C THR A 212 -8.42 -1.08 -3.08
N SER A 213 -7.96 -0.75 -1.88
CA SER A 213 -7.06 -1.62 -1.14
C SER A 213 -7.74 -2.94 -0.82
N ILE A 214 -7.00 -4.04 -0.84
CA ILE A 214 -7.50 -5.37 -0.50
C ILE A 214 -6.85 -5.88 0.79
N LYS A 215 -7.58 -6.76 1.48
CA LYS A 215 -7.08 -7.50 2.63
C LYS A 215 -6.87 -8.96 2.19
N PRO A 216 -5.66 -9.51 2.33
CA PRO A 216 -5.39 -10.92 2.03
C PRO A 216 -6.08 -11.86 3.02
#